data_AF-A0A4R1AZ24-F1
#
_entry.id   AF-A0A4R1AZ24-F1
#
_cell.length_a   1.000
_cell.length_b   1.000
_cell.length_c   1.000
_cell.angle_alpha   90.00
_cell.angle_beta   90.00
_cell.angle_gamma   90.00
#
_symmetry.space_group_name_H-M   'P 1'
#
loop_
_entity.id
_entity.type
_entity.pdbx_description
1 polymer ?
#
loop_
_entity_poly.entity_id
_entity_poly.type
_entity_poly.pdbx_seq_one_letter_code
_entity_poly.pdbx_strand_id
1 'polypeptide(L)'
;MAEEKQLEQNQREKPMSFITLVIVTGLIGGILWSGLGYLAYVFNLTSIRPNVILEPWTIGDWKEGWLGTVISIVMIGGISIIPAFIYYIFLRRFPSIWLGAGYGIGLFIVVFFILNPIFPGINPFNELERNTIFTSVCFYILYGVFVGYSISYEESEIKYKERMEKETQEDYK
;
A
#
# COMPACT_ATOMS: atom_id res chain seq x y z
N MET A 1 0.97 -43.79 -23.50
CA MET A 1 2.12 -43.40 -22.66
C MET A 1 2.49 -41.99 -23.10
N ALA A 2 1.77 -40.98 -22.59
CA ALA A 2 2.05 -39.59 -22.88
C ALA A 2 2.88 -39.07 -21.70
N GLU A 3 4.16 -38.79 -21.94
CA GLU A 3 5.00 -38.10 -20.97
C GLU A 3 4.36 -36.75 -20.66
N GLU A 4 3.90 -36.59 -19.42
CA GLU A 4 3.50 -35.31 -18.89
C GLU A 4 4.74 -34.40 -18.88
N LYS A 5 4.83 -33.53 -19.88
CA LYS A 5 5.76 -32.41 -19.88
C LYS A 5 5.46 -31.55 -18.66
N GLN A 6 6.21 -31.79 -17.58
CA GLN A 6 6.37 -30.90 -16.45
C GLN A 6 6.88 -29.56 -17.00
N LEU A 7 5.95 -28.68 -17.36
CA LEU A 7 6.22 -27.32 -17.79
C LEU A 7 6.95 -26.59 -16.65
N GLU A 8 7.98 -25.82 -16.98
CA GLU A 8 8.75 -24.98 -16.03
C GLU A 8 7.85 -24.01 -15.23
N GLN A 9 6.59 -23.81 -15.62
CA GLN A 9 5.55 -23.16 -14.81
C GLN A 9 5.28 -23.82 -13.44
N ASN A 10 5.71 -25.07 -13.24
CA ASN A 10 5.56 -25.79 -11.99
C ASN A 10 6.69 -25.48 -10.99
N GLN A 11 7.78 -24.82 -11.43
CA GLN A 11 8.79 -24.24 -10.55
C GLN A 11 8.32 -22.84 -10.09
N ARG A 12 7.19 -22.79 -9.39
CA ARG A 12 6.76 -21.53 -8.76
C ARG A 12 7.69 -21.22 -7.59
N GLU A 13 8.23 -20.02 -7.62
CA GLU A 13 9.14 -19.45 -6.62
C GLU A 13 8.69 -19.83 -5.20
N LYS A 14 9.65 -20.19 -4.34
CA LYS A 14 9.38 -20.50 -2.93
C LYS A 14 8.47 -19.41 -2.37
N PRO A 15 7.34 -19.75 -1.71
CA PRO A 15 6.46 -18.75 -1.14
C PRO A 15 7.31 -17.88 -0.23
N MET A 16 7.40 -16.58 -0.56
CA MET A 16 8.02 -15.62 0.35
C MET A 16 7.33 -15.76 1.70
N SER A 17 8.09 -15.62 2.79
CA SER A 17 7.46 -15.54 4.11
C SER A 17 6.38 -14.47 4.05
N PHE A 18 5.20 -14.78 4.58
CA PHE A 18 4.04 -13.90 4.51
C PHE A 18 4.35 -12.48 5.03
N ILE A 19 5.22 -12.41 6.03
CA ILE A 19 5.75 -11.18 6.61
C ILE A 19 6.58 -10.39 5.59
N THR A 20 7.43 -11.07 4.81
CA THR A 20 8.22 -10.44 3.73
C THR A 20 7.31 -9.84 2.67
N LEU A 21 6.25 -10.56 2.27
CA LEU A 21 5.27 -10.05 1.32
C LEU A 21 4.62 -8.75 1.84
N VAL A 22 4.14 -8.74 3.08
CA VAL A 22 3.53 -7.55 3.69
C VAL A 22 4.49 -6.37 3.73
N ILE A 23 5.75 -6.60 4.12
CA ILE A 23 6.79 -5.55 4.16
C ILE A 23 7.06 -5.00 2.76
N VAL A 24 7.24 -5.87 1.77
CA VAL A 24 7.55 -5.48 0.38
C VAL A 24 6.36 -4.74 -0.23
N THR A 25 5.13 -5.24 -0.06
CA THR A 25 3.91 -4.56 -0.51
C THR A 25 3.77 -3.19 0.13
N GLY A 26 4.00 -3.07 1.44
CA GLY A 26 3.95 -1.78 2.15
C GLY A 26 5.00 -0.80 1.63
N LEU A 27 6.24 -1.25 1.46
CA LEU A 27 7.36 -0.42 1.00
C LEU A 27 7.17 0.03 -0.45
N ILE A 28 6.89 -0.89 -1.36
CA ILE A 28 6.65 -0.58 -2.78
C ILE A 28 5.41 0.29 -2.93
N GLY A 29 4.33 -0.05 -2.21
CA GLY A 29 3.11 0.74 -2.21
C GLY A 29 3.37 2.18 -1.75
N GLY A 30 4.08 2.37 -0.64
CA GLY A 30 4.36 3.70 -0.13
C GLY A 30 5.23 4.53 -1.07
N ILE A 31 6.29 3.95 -1.64
CA ILE A 31 7.17 4.64 -2.60
C ILE A 31 6.41 4.98 -3.89
N LEU A 32 5.68 4.02 -4.46
CA LEU A 32 4.95 4.20 -5.70
C LEU A 32 3.87 5.26 -5.56
N TRP A 33 3.03 5.15 -4.52
CA TRP A 33 1.91 6.07 -4.31
C TRP A 33 2.36 7.47 -3.88
N SER A 34 3.46 7.61 -3.13
CA SER A 34 4.03 8.93 -2.84
C SER A 34 4.69 9.57 -4.07
N GLY A 35 5.31 8.77 -4.94
CA GLY A 35 5.79 9.22 -6.24
C GLY A 35 4.65 9.70 -7.15
N LEU A 36 3.55 8.95 -7.23
CA LEU A 36 2.33 9.39 -7.92
C LEU A 36 1.72 10.65 -7.27
N GLY A 37 1.77 10.74 -5.94
CA GLY A 37 1.46 11.95 -5.17
C GLY A 37 2.24 13.17 -5.62
N TYR A 38 3.55 13.01 -5.78
CA TYR A 38 4.42 14.07 -6.31
C TYR A 38 4.07 14.45 -7.75
N LEU A 39 3.78 13.47 -8.62
CA LEU A 39 3.35 13.77 -9.99
C LEU A 39 2.02 14.54 -9.99
N ALA A 40 1.05 14.14 -9.16
CA ALA A 40 -0.20 14.86 -9.02
C ALA A 40 0.02 16.30 -8.53
N TYR A 41 1.01 16.53 -7.66
CA TYR A 41 1.42 17.86 -7.24
C TYR A 41 1.94 18.69 -8.42
N VAL A 42 2.84 18.11 -9.25
CA VAL A 42 3.38 18.77 -10.44
C VAL A 42 2.28 19.12 -11.46
N PHE A 43 1.23 18.29 -11.58
CA PHE A 43 0.08 18.56 -12.43
C PHE A 43 -0.98 19.47 -11.80
N ASN A 44 -0.74 20.05 -10.61
CA ASN A 44 -1.69 20.89 -9.86
C ASN A 44 -3.02 20.18 -9.52
N LEU A 45 -2.99 18.86 -9.38
CA LEU A 45 -4.14 18.07 -8.92
C LEU A 45 -4.25 18.05 -7.39
N THR A 46 -3.13 18.24 -6.70
CA THR A 46 -3.04 18.34 -5.25
C THR A 46 -2.12 19.49 -4.85
N SER A 47 -2.49 20.23 -3.82
CA SER A 47 -1.60 21.22 -3.18
C SER A 47 -0.60 20.58 -2.20
N ILE A 48 -0.78 19.29 -1.87
CA ILE A 48 0.02 18.57 -0.89
C ILE A 48 1.29 18.01 -1.54
N ARG A 49 2.44 18.40 -1.00
CA ARG A 49 3.76 17.89 -1.40
C ARG A 49 4.17 16.70 -0.51
N PRO A 50 4.92 15.71 -1.01
CA PRO A 50 5.46 14.62 -0.18
C PRO A 50 6.28 15.12 1.01
N ASN A 51 6.95 16.27 0.87
CA ASN A 51 7.82 16.89 1.89
C ASN A 51 7.09 17.26 3.18
N VAL A 52 5.76 17.23 3.18
CA VAL A 52 4.93 17.43 4.36
C VAL A 52 5.31 16.51 5.52
N ILE A 53 5.85 15.32 5.23
CA ILE A 53 6.31 14.38 6.26
C ILE A 53 7.58 14.83 6.98
N LEU A 54 8.36 15.74 6.37
CA LEU A 54 9.57 16.34 6.91
C LEU A 54 9.30 17.61 7.72
N GLU A 55 8.12 18.22 7.56
CA GLU A 55 7.77 19.47 8.24
C GLU A 55 7.84 19.42 9.77
N PRO A 56 7.36 18.34 10.45
CA PRO A 56 7.41 18.25 11.90
C PRO A 56 8.84 18.21 12.46
N TRP A 57 9.83 17.96 11.58
CA TRP A 57 11.22 17.81 11.95
C TRP A 57 11.99 19.12 11.69
N THR A 58 12.78 19.54 12.68
CA THR A 58 13.66 20.71 12.60
C THR A 58 14.97 20.36 11.89
N ILE A 59 14.85 19.92 10.64
CA ILE A 59 15.95 19.64 9.71
C ILE A 59 15.96 20.78 8.70
N GLY A 60 17.12 21.42 8.48
CA GLY A 60 17.23 22.72 7.79
C GLY A 60 16.65 22.78 6.37
N ASP A 61 16.80 23.94 5.73
CA ASP A 61 16.07 24.35 4.50
C ASP A 61 16.17 23.40 3.29
N TRP A 62 17.14 22.48 3.28
CA TRP A 62 17.26 21.45 2.25
C TRP A 62 16.02 20.55 2.15
N LYS A 63 15.20 20.45 3.21
CA LYS A 63 13.96 19.67 3.24
C LYS A 63 12.89 20.18 2.27
N GLU A 64 12.96 21.43 1.85
CA GLU A 64 12.01 22.03 0.88
C GLU A 64 12.42 21.79 -0.58
N GLY A 65 13.68 21.39 -0.79
CA GLY A 65 14.24 21.13 -2.12
C GLY A 65 13.97 19.72 -2.65
N TRP A 66 14.54 19.43 -3.81
CA TRP A 66 14.47 18.12 -4.47
C TRP A 66 14.93 16.96 -3.58
N LEU A 67 16.00 17.17 -2.79
CA LEU A 67 16.49 16.17 -1.84
C LEU A 67 15.43 15.82 -0.78
N GLY A 68 14.73 16.83 -0.26
CA GLY A 68 13.61 16.62 0.66
C GLY A 68 12.51 15.77 0.05
N THR A 69 12.18 15.97 -1.22
CA THR A 69 11.16 15.18 -1.93
C THR A 69 11.52 13.71 -2.01
N VAL A 70 12.75 13.39 -2.44
CA VAL A 70 13.21 12.01 -2.56
C VAL A 70 13.23 11.32 -1.20
N ILE A 71 13.76 11.99 -0.17
CA ILE A 71 13.81 11.44 1.19
C ILE A 71 12.41 11.22 1.76
N SER A 72 11.48 12.12 1.47
CA SER A 72 10.08 11.99 1.89
C SER A 72 9.40 10.78 1.27
N ILE A 73 9.60 10.55 -0.03
CA ILE A 73 9.06 9.37 -0.74
C ILE A 73 9.57 8.08 -0.09
N VAL A 74 10.87 8.01 0.22
CA VAL A 74 11.47 6.84 0.89
C VAL A 74 10.91 6.65 2.30
N MET A 75 10.76 7.74 3.07
CA MET A 75 10.17 7.67 4.41
C MET A 75 8.69 7.27 4.40
N ILE A 76 7.90 7.79 3.46
CA ILE A 76 6.51 7.37 3.25
C ILE A 76 6.47 5.89 2.90
N GLY A 77 7.42 5.41 2.07
CA GLY A 77 7.67 3.99 1.84
C GLY A 77 7.81 3.17 3.12
N GLY A 78 8.71 3.58 4.02
CA GLY A 78 8.92 2.92 5.30
C GLY A 78 7.69 2.96 6.21
N ILE A 79 7.04 4.11 6.33
CA ILE A 79 5.85 4.29 7.17
C ILE A 79 4.66 3.49 6.64
N SER A 80 4.56 3.32 5.32
CA SER A 80 3.52 2.53 4.63
C SER A 80 3.56 1.03 4.96
N ILE A 81 4.62 0.54 5.59
CA ILE A 81 4.65 -0.82 6.15
C ILE A 81 3.60 -0.98 7.27
N ILE A 82 3.38 0.06 8.08
CA ILE A 82 2.43 0.05 9.20
C ILE A 82 0.99 -0.24 8.72
N PRO A 83 0.41 0.54 7.79
CA PRO A 83 -0.91 0.22 7.24
C PRO A 83 -0.94 -1.11 6.50
N ALA A 84 0.14 -1.57 5.87
CA ALA A 84 0.15 -2.92 5.27
C ALA A 84 -0.02 -4.02 6.35
N PHE A 85 0.65 -3.89 7.50
CA PHE A 85 0.47 -4.80 8.63
C PHE A 85 -0.92 -4.72 9.25
N ILE A 86 -1.49 -3.51 9.39
CA ILE A 86 -2.85 -3.35 9.90
C ILE A 86 -3.83 -4.11 8.97
N TYR A 87 -3.72 -3.93 7.66
CA TYR A 87 -4.55 -4.68 6.71
C TYR A 87 -4.36 -6.20 6.87
N TYR A 88 -3.11 -6.66 6.97
CA TYR A 88 -2.79 -8.07 7.17
C TYR A 88 -3.45 -8.65 8.43
N ILE A 89 -3.42 -7.94 9.56
CA ILE A 89 -3.97 -8.46 10.82
C ILE A 89 -5.50 -8.52 10.78
N PHE A 90 -6.15 -7.47 10.26
CA PHE A 90 -7.61 -7.33 10.37
C PHE A 90 -8.38 -7.89 9.17
N LEU A 91 -7.88 -7.73 7.94
CA LEU A 91 -8.66 -7.91 6.71
C LEU A 91 -8.15 -9.02 5.77
N ARG A 92 -6.99 -9.64 6.03
CA ARG A 92 -6.40 -10.67 5.13
C ARG A 92 -7.35 -11.81 4.75
N ARG A 93 -8.33 -12.13 5.61
CA ARG A 93 -9.20 -13.29 5.44
C ARG A 93 -10.22 -13.13 4.31
N PHE A 94 -10.47 -11.91 3.86
CA PHE A 94 -11.55 -11.61 2.93
C PHE A 94 -10.99 -11.07 1.60
N PRO A 95 -10.89 -11.91 0.55
CA PRO A 95 -10.43 -11.48 -0.76
C PRO A 95 -11.53 -10.69 -1.48
N SER A 96 -11.63 -9.39 -1.20
CA SER A 96 -12.56 -8.49 -1.89
C SER A 96 -11.92 -7.14 -2.17
N ILE A 97 -12.00 -6.69 -3.42
CA ILE A 97 -11.54 -5.37 -3.86
C ILE A 97 -12.25 -4.26 -3.06
N TRP A 98 -13.52 -4.46 -2.76
CA TRP A 98 -14.32 -3.50 -1.98
C TRP A 98 -13.81 -3.30 -0.56
N LEU A 99 -13.22 -4.34 0.05
CA LEU A 99 -12.58 -4.22 1.36
C LEU A 99 -11.31 -3.40 1.31
N GLY A 100 -10.49 -3.57 0.25
CA GLY A 100 -9.33 -2.71 0.00
C GLY A 100 -9.74 -1.24 -0.19
N ALA A 101 -10.81 -0.99 -0.95
CA ALA A 101 -11.32 0.37 -1.15
C ALA A 101 -11.82 1.00 0.17
N GLY A 102 -12.62 0.26 0.95
CA GLY A 102 -13.09 0.71 2.27
C GLY A 102 -11.93 0.96 3.25
N TYR A 103 -10.91 0.11 3.21
CA TYR A 103 -9.68 0.30 3.98
C TYR A 103 -8.96 1.61 3.59
N GLY A 104 -8.85 1.87 2.28
CA GLY A 104 -8.30 3.13 1.76
C GLY A 104 -9.05 4.36 2.27
N ILE A 105 -10.38 4.33 2.24
CA ILE A 105 -11.22 5.41 2.80
C ILE A 105 -10.96 5.59 4.30
N GLY A 106 -10.85 4.49 5.05
CA GLY A 106 -10.50 4.55 6.47
C GLY A 106 -9.14 5.22 6.71
N LEU A 107 -8.12 4.86 5.94
CA LEU A 107 -6.80 5.49 6.00
C LEU A 107 -6.85 6.98 5.66
N PHE A 108 -7.62 7.36 4.64
CA PHE A 108 -7.83 8.77 4.31
C PHE A 108 -8.39 9.55 5.49
N ILE A 109 -9.43 9.02 6.15
CA ILE A 109 -10.03 9.66 7.33
C ILE A 109 -9.00 9.78 8.45
N VAL A 110 -8.24 8.71 8.73
CA VAL A 110 -7.19 8.73 9.75
C VAL A 110 -6.16 9.83 9.45
N VAL A 111 -5.66 9.92 8.23
CA VAL A 111 -4.62 10.89 7.90
C VAL A 111 -5.14 12.33 7.95
N PHE A 112 -6.30 12.61 7.35
CA PHE A 112 -6.81 13.99 7.24
C PHE A 112 -7.53 14.51 8.47
N PHE A 113 -8.08 13.65 9.33
CA PHE A 113 -8.79 14.09 10.54
C PHE A 113 -8.01 13.84 11.83
N ILE A 114 -7.20 12.78 11.91
CA ILE A 114 -6.45 12.44 13.13
C ILE A 114 -5.02 12.96 13.06
N LEU A 115 -4.34 12.77 11.93
CA LEU A 115 -2.92 13.14 11.79
C LEU A 115 -2.71 14.57 11.27
N ASN A 116 -3.73 15.25 10.77
CA ASN A 116 -3.62 16.64 10.27
C ASN A 116 -2.96 17.62 11.27
N PRO A 117 -3.23 17.59 12.60
CA PRO A 117 -2.55 18.46 13.56
C PRO A 117 -1.03 18.28 13.64
N ILE A 118 -0.52 17.10 13.23
CA ILE A 118 0.92 16.80 13.21
C ILE A 118 1.58 17.44 11.98
N PHE A 119 0.83 17.70 10.92
CA PHE A 119 1.33 18.15 9.62
C PHE A 119 0.82 19.56 9.28
N PRO A 120 1.47 20.63 9.79
CA PRO A 120 0.96 22.00 9.66
C PRO A 120 0.87 22.51 8.21
N GLY A 121 1.60 21.93 7.26
CA GLY A 121 1.52 22.25 5.82
C GLY A 121 0.35 21.59 5.09
N ILE A 122 -0.44 20.74 5.77
CA ILE A 122 -1.74 20.30 5.25
C ILE A 122 -2.81 21.23 5.82
N ASN A 123 -3.41 22.05 4.95
CA ASN A 123 -4.56 22.88 5.35
C ASN A 123 -5.65 22.03 6.04
N PRO A 124 -6.47 22.63 6.90
CA PRO A 124 -7.62 21.94 7.46
C PRO A 124 -8.54 21.43 6.34
N PHE A 125 -9.19 20.28 6.53
CA PHE A 125 -10.06 19.66 5.52
C PHE A 125 -11.09 20.61 4.90
N ASN A 126 -11.62 21.56 5.68
CA ASN A 126 -12.62 22.54 5.24
C ASN A 126 -12.06 23.61 4.31
N GLU A 127 -10.74 23.79 4.28
CA GLU A 127 -10.02 24.79 3.49
C GLU A 127 -9.24 24.15 2.33
N LEU A 128 -9.30 22.83 2.18
CA LEU A 128 -8.70 22.13 1.05
C LEU A 128 -9.43 22.43 -0.25
N GLU A 129 -8.65 22.60 -1.32
CA GLU A 129 -9.22 22.64 -2.66
C GLU A 129 -9.94 21.34 -2.99
N ARG A 130 -11.09 21.45 -3.66
CA ARG A 130 -11.89 20.28 -4.06
C ARG A 130 -11.08 19.26 -4.86
N ASN A 131 -10.21 19.74 -5.75
CA ASN A 131 -9.33 18.87 -6.55
C ASN A 131 -8.42 18.03 -5.64
N THR A 132 -7.78 18.67 -4.64
CA THR A 132 -6.92 17.98 -3.68
C THR A 132 -7.68 16.90 -2.90
N ILE A 133 -8.93 17.17 -2.50
CA ILE A 133 -9.76 16.18 -1.80
C ILE A 133 -10.04 14.98 -2.71
N PHE A 134 -10.55 15.21 -3.93
CA PHE A 134 -10.89 14.12 -4.86
C PHE A 134 -9.66 13.29 -5.25
N THR A 135 -8.54 13.95 -5.56
CA THR A 135 -7.27 13.27 -5.89
C THR A 135 -6.76 12.46 -4.72
N SER A 136 -6.82 13.01 -3.50
CA SER A 136 -6.37 12.31 -2.29
C SER A 136 -7.24 11.09 -2.01
N VAL A 137 -8.57 11.24 -1.99
CA VAL A 137 -9.50 10.12 -1.79
C VAL A 137 -9.26 9.02 -2.82
N CYS A 138 -9.07 9.39 -4.10
CA CYS A 138 -8.75 8.45 -5.16
C CYS A 138 -7.45 7.68 -4.88
N PHE A 139 -6.37 8.37 -4.53
CA PHE A 139 -5.09 7.74 -4.24
C PHE A 139 -5.14 6.83 -3.01
N TYR A 140 -5.86 7.22 -1.97
CA TYR A 140 -6.04 6.38 -0.79
C TYR A 140 -6.87 5.12 -1.10
N ILE A 141 -7.93 5.23 -1.91
CA ILE A 141 -8.70 4.07 -2.38
C ILE A 141 -7.81 3.13 -3.20
N LEU A 142 -7.07 3.66 -4.18
CA LEU A 142 -6.22 2.85 -5.03
C LEU A 142 -5.06 2.21 -4.26
N TYR A 143 -4.48 2.93 -3.30
CA TYR A 143 -3.50 2.38 -2.35
C TYR A 143 -4.12 1.24 -1.53
N GLY A 144 -5.31 1.44 -0.96
CA GLY A 144 -5.99 0.42 -0.15
C GLY A 144 -6.35 -0.82 -0.98
N VAL A 145 -6.80 -0.64 -2.22
CA VAL A 145 -7.05 -1.74 -3.16
C VAL A 145 -5.74 -2.46 -3.51
N PHE A 146 -4.66 -1.75 -3.78
CA PHE A 146 -3.35 -2.34 -4.06
C PHE A 146 -2.87 -3.21 -2.90
N VAL A 147 -2.82 -2.67 -1.68
CA VAL A 147 -2.42 -3.41 -0.47
C VAL A 147 -3.34 -4.60 -0.24
N GLY A 148 -4.65 -4.37 -0.36
CA GLY A 148 -5.64 -5.40 -0.07
C GLY A 148 -5.61 -6.56 -1.06
N TYR A 149 -5.46 -6.26 -2.35
CA TYR A 149 -5.32 -7.28 -3.37
C TYR A 149 -4.02 -8.07 -3.20
N SER A 150 -2.89 -7.39 -3.01
CA SER A 150 -1.58 -8.06 -2.82
C SER A 150 -1.58 -9.01 -1.63
N ILE A 151 -2.15 -8.61 -0.48
CA ILE A 151 -2.13 -9.43 0.74
C ILE A 151 -3.20 -10.52 0.72
N SER A 152 -4.45 -10.18 0.38
CA SER A 152 -5.56 -11.14 0.43
C SER A 152 -5.50 -12.18 -0.69
N TYR A 153 -4.96 -11.83 -1.87
CA TYR A 153 -4.79 -12.78 -2.97
C TYR A 153 -3.73 -13.84 -2.63
N GLU A 154 -2.58 -13.43 -2.11
CA GLU A 154 -1.52 -14.35 -1.66
C GLU A 154 -2.04 -15.33 -0.59
N GLU A 155 -2.77 -14.82 0.41
CA GLU A 155 -3.40 -15.62 1.47
C GLU A 155 -4.43 -16.64 0.93
N SER A 156 -5.03 -16.35 -0.23
CA SER A 156 -5.99 -17.26 -0.89
C SER A 156 -5.29 -18.32 -1.75
N GLU A 157 -4.23 -17.95 -2.47
CA GLU A 157 -3.40 -18.88 -3.25
C GLU A 157 -2.73 -19.91 -2.35
N ILE A 158 -2.17 -19.49 -1.21
CA ILE A 158 -1.52 -20.42 -0.27
C ILE A 158 -2.53 -21.44 0.26
N LYS A 159 -3.73 -20.99 0.68
CA LYS A 159 -4.78 -21.92 1.14
C LYS A 159 -5.27 -22.87 0.06
N TYR A 160 -5.33 -22.39 -1.18
CA TYR A 160 -5.72 -23.23 -2.31
C TYR A 160 -4.68 -24.35 -2.51
N LYS A 161 -3.38 -24.02 -2.47
CA LYS A 161 -2.29 -24.99 -2.55
C LYS A 161 -2.32 -26.00 -1.40
N GLU A 162 -2.45 -25.53 -0.15
CA GLU A 162 -2.56 -26.41 1.02
C GLU A 162 -3.75 -27.37 0.95
N ARG A 163 -4.86 -26.96 0.33
CA ARG A 163 -6.03 -27.83 0.13
C ARG A 163 -5.74 -28.90 -0.93
N MET A 164 -5.18 -28.52 -2.07
CA MET A 164 -4.86 -29.46 -3.16
C MET A 164 -3.84 -30.51 -2.73
N GLU A 165 -2.83 -30.12 -1.92
CA GLU A 165 -1.86 -31.07 -1.36
C GLU A 165 -2.51 -32.09 -0.43
N LYS A 166 -3.49 -31.67 0.39
CA LYS A 166 -4.26 -32.57 1.27
C LYS A 166 -5.13 -33.53 0.47
N GLU A 167 -5.86 -33.04 -0.53
CA GLU A 167 -6.70 -33.87 -1.41
C GLU A 167 -5.86 -34.90 -2.18
N THR A 168 -4.67 -34.52 -2.66
CA THR A 168 -3.73 -35.45 -3.34
C THR A 168 -3.18 -36.51 -2.39
N GLN A 169 -2.90 -36.17 -1.14
CA GLN A 169 -2.42 -37.14 -0.14
C GLN A 169 -3.51 -38.10 0.34
N GLU A 170 -4.77 -37.65 0.38
CA GLU A 170 -5.92 -38.50 0.71
C GLU A 170 -6.25 -39.49 -0.42
N ASP A 171 -6.13 -39.10 -1.69
CA ASP A 171 -6.38 -39.99 -2.85
C ASP A 171 -5.34 -41.11 -2.98
N TYR A 172 -4.13 -40.92 -2.43
CA TYR A 172 -3.04 -41.90 -2.44
C TYR A 172 -3.06 -42.88 -1.25
N LYS A 173 -4.04 -42.77 -0.33
CA LYS A 173 -4.08 -43.51 0.94
C LYS A 173 -5.25 -44.50 1.00
#